data_AF-A0A699JZR2-F1
#
_entry.id   AF-A0A699JZR2-F1
#
_cell.length_a   1.000
_cell.length_b   1.000
_cell.length_c   1.000
_cell.angle_alpha   90.00
_cell.angle_beta   90.00
_cell.angle_gamma   90.00
#
_symmetry.space_group_name_H-M   'P 1'
#
loop_
_entity.id
_entity.type
_entity.pdbx_description
1 polymer ?
#
loop_
_entity_poly.entity_id
_entity_poly.type
_entity_poly.pdbx_seq_one_letter_code
_entity_poly.pdbx_strand_id
1 'polypeptide(L)'
;MYEVLDNSRLKEIQETIAELEKKIDSFIATEDDRSKHDVTKLQANASLEEICNAVWDCGSDKSSSPNGFSFLFLKRNWEYFKDDVDIFVTQFMESGSFPKRTNSEFITLIPKVKNPLLIKDYRPILLIGMQYKIVAKLLENRLASVIDKFVNPVQSTFITDHQILDGPLIVSEVIDWYKKRNKKLMIFRVDFEKAFDSVSWTYLDYVLSQMGFGDSWR
;
A
#
# COMPACT_ATOMS: atom_id res chain seq x y z
N MET A 1 33.49 17.85 -10.26
CA MET A 1 33.85 18.69 -9.10
C MET A 1 32.78 18.41 -8.05
N TYR A 2 33.05 17.49 -7.13
CA TYR A 2 32.11 17.16 -6.06
C TYR A 2 32.26 18.26 -5.00
N GLU A 3 31.23 19.09 -4.81
CA GLU A 3 31.17 19.99 -3.66
C GLU A 3 31.12 19.12 -2.39
N VAL A 4 32.20 19.17 -1.62
CA VAL A 4 32.23 18.63 -0.26
C VAL A 4 31.17 19.39 0.53
N LEU A 5 30.12 18.70 0.96
CA LEU A 5 29.15 19.23 1.91
C LEU A 5 29.93 19.70 3.14
N ASP A 6 29.92 21.01 3.37
CA ASP A 6 30.51 21.61 4.57
C ASP A 6 29.85 21.01 5.82
N ASN A 7 30.64 20.70 6.85
CA ASN A 7 30.17 20.11 8.11
C ASN A 7 29.05 20.94 8.76
N SER A 8 29.03 22.26 8.51
CA SER A 8 27.94 23.13 8.96
C SER A 8 26.59 22.78 8.30
N ARG A 9 26.58 22.47 7.00
CA ARG A 9 25.36 22.08 6.26
C ARG A 9 24.90 20.67 6.64
N LEU A 10 25.84 19.74 6.88
CA LEU A 10 25.51 18.41 7.39
C LEU A 10 24.83 18.49 8.77
N LYS A 11 25.29 19.40 9.63
CA LYS A 11 24.72 19.62 10.95
C LYS A 11 23.30 20.21 10.88
N GLU A 12 23.09 21.20 10.00
CA GLU A 12 21.75 21.76 9.72
C GLU A 12 20.78 20.70 9.18
N ILE A 13 21.24 19.84 8.26
CA ILE A 13 20.44 18.74 7.74
C ILE A 13 20.08 17.75 8.85
N GLN A 14 21.03 17.38 9.71
CA GLN A 14 20.76 16.47 10.83
C GLN A 14 19.80 17.08 11.86
N GLU A 15 19.92 18.37 12.16
CA GLU A 15 18.98 19.08 13.04
C GLU A 15 17.57 19.12 12.43
N THR A 16 17.48 19.39 11.12
CA THR A 16 16.19 19.39 10.41
C THR A 16 15.55 17.99 10.39
N ILE A 17 16.35 16.94 10.19
CA ILE A 17 15.89 15.55 10.25
C ILE A 17 15.36 15.24 11.65
N ALA A 18 16.12 15.57 12.70
CA ALA A 18 15.70 15.33 14.08
C ALA A 18 14.41 16.09 14.44
N GLU A 19 14.23 17.30 13.91
CA GLU A 19 13.02 18.10 14.13
C GLU A 19 11.81 17.55 13.36
N LEU A 20 12.04 16.98 12.16
CA LEU A 20 11.02 16.25 11.40
C LEU A 20 10.64 14.94 12.08
N GLU A 21 11.61 14.17 12.57
CA GLU A 21 11.38 12.95 13.36
C GLU A 21 10.53 13.28 14.58
N LYS A 22 10.87 14.34 15.32
CA LYS A 22 10.10 14.77 16.48
C LYS A 22 8.68 15.23 16.12
N LYS A 23 8.48 15.85 14.96
CA LYS A 23 7.14 16.20 14.46
C LYS A 23 6.33 14.97 14.07
N ILE A 24 6.97 13.98 13.44
CA ILE A 24 6.36 12.69 13.10
C ILE A 24 5.95 11.98 14.39
N ASP A 25 6.85 11.89 15.38
CA ASP A 25 6.56 11.29 16.68
C ASP A 25 5.42 12.02 17.40
N SER A 26 5.35 13.35 17.30
CA SER A 26 4.25 14.13 17.89
C SER A 26 2.91 13.94 17.17
N PHE A 27 2.95 13.74 15.84
CA PHE A 27 1.75 13.44 15.04
C PHE A 27 1.21 12.06 15.42
N ILE A 28 2.09 11.06 15.48
CA ILE A 28 1.76 9.69 15.89
C ILE A 28 1.26 9.65 17.35
N ALA A 29 1.87 10.43 18.25
CA ALA A 29 1.48 10.46 19.66
C ALA A 29 0.14 11.16 19.94
N THR A 30 -0.41 11.91 18.97
CA THR A 30 -1.75 12.53 19.09
C THR A 30 -2.90 11.60 18.72
N GLU A 31 -2.64 10.41 18.17
CA GLU A 31 -3.66 9.41 17.86
C GLU A 31 -4.06 8.55 19.09
N ASP A 32 -5.35 8.62 19.43
CA ASP A 32 -6.07 8.05 20.59
C ASP A 32 -5.72 6.59 20.94
N ASP A 33 -5.73 6.24 22.24
CA ASP A 33 -5.54 4.87 22.76
C ASP A 33 -6.57 3.86 22.20
N ARG A 34 -7.68 4.34 21.62
CA ARG A 34 -8.65 3.52 20.87
C ARG A 34 -8.08 2.92 19.57
N SER A 35 -7.11 3.57 18.93
CA SER A 35 -6.51 3.08 17.67
C SER A 35 -5.74 1.77 17.89
N LYS A 36 -5.01 1.65 19.00
CA LYS A 36 -4.20 0.48 19.36
C LYS A 36 -5.03 -0.80 19.52
N HIS A 37 -6.24 -0.68 20.07
CA HIS A 37 -7.14 -1.83 20.26
C HIS A 37 -7.73 -2.35 18.95
N ASP A 38 -7.92 -1.48 17.96
CA ASP A 38 -8.42 -1.89 16.64
C ASP A 38 -7.31 -2.52 15.78
N VAL A 39 -6.07 -2.08 15.94
CA VAL A 39 -4.92 -2.70 15.25
C VAL A 39 -4.63 -4.10 15.76
N THR A 40 -4.87 -4.38 17.05
CA THR A 40 -4.69 -5.74 17.60
C THR A 40 -5.68 -6.75 17.02
N LYS A 41 -6.88 -6.31 16.61
CA LYS A 41 -7.88 -7.18 15.95
C LYS A 41 -7.43 -7.65 14.57
N LEU A 42 -6.49 -6.94 13.93
CA LEU A 42 -5.95 -7.33 12.63
C LEU A 42 -5.09 -8.60 12.71
N GLN A 43 -4.65 -9.00 13.92
CA GLN A 43 -3.84 -10.20 14.15
C GLN A 43 -4.67 -11.47 14.40
N ALA A 44 -6.00 -11.35 14.49
CA ALA A 44 -6.86 -12.50 14.72
C ALA A 44 -6.86 -13.47 13.52
N ASN A 45 -7.13 -14.74 13.77
CA ASN A 45 -7.35 -15.71 12.68
C ASN A 45 -8.51 -15.25 11.79
N ALA A 46 -8.35 -15.47 10.48
CA ALA A 46 -9.37 -15.11 9.51
C ALA A 46 -10.57 -16.07 9.60
N SER A 47 -11.78 -15.53 9.51
CA SER A 47 -12.97 -16.36 9.41
C SER A 47 -13.18 -16.80 7.96
N LEU A 48 -13.87 -17.93 7.76
CA LEU A 48 -14.25 -18.39 6.41
C LEU A 48 -15.04 -17.31 5.64
N GLU A 49 -15.89 -16.54 6.35
CA GLU A 49 -16.64 -15.44 5.76
C GLU A 49 -15.72 -14.31 5.27
N GLU A 50 -14.71 -13.95 6.07
CA GLU A 50 -13.73 -12.93 5.71
C GLU A 50 -12.90 -13.37 4.48
N ILE A 51 -12.51 -14.64 4.44
CA ILE A 51 -11.79 -15.24 3.32
C ILE A 51 -12.66 -15.26 2.06
N CYS A 52 -13.93 -15.64 2.20
CA CYS A 52 -14.91 -15.59 1.12
C CYS A 52 -15.03 -14.17 0.56
N ASN A 53 -15.18 -13.17 1.42
CA ASN A 53 -15.24 -11.77 0.99
C ASN A 53 -13.97 -11.36 0.24
N ALA A 54 -12.78 -11.71 0.73
CA ALA A 54 -11.52 -11.42 0.05
C ALA A 54 -11.43 -12.07 -1.35
N VAL A 55 -11.95 -13.30 -1.51
CA VAL A 55 -12.03 -13.98 -2.82
C VAL A 55 -13.02 -13.27 -3.74
N TRP A 56 -14.16 -12.80 -3.23
CA TRP A 56 -15.18 -12.13 -4.03
C TRP A 56 -14.77 -10.73 -4.48
N ASP A 57 -14.05 -10.00 -3.61
CA ASP A 57 -13.50 -8.68 -3.92
C ASP A 57 -12.36 -8.76 -4.95
N CYS A 58 -11.69 -9.91 -5.06
CA CYS A 58 -10.76 -10.14 -6.15
C CYS A 58 -11.51 -10.18 -7.50
N GLY A 59 -11.19 -9.26 -8.42
CA GLY A 59 -11.78 -9.25 -9.77
C GLY A 59 -11.65 -10.60 -10.50
N SER A 60 -12.73 -11.05 -11.15
CA SER A 60 -12.77 -12.35 -11.83
C SER A 60 -11.85 -12.43 -13.06
N ASP A 61 -11.53 -11.28 -13.65
CA ASP A 61 -10.67 -11.04 -14.81
C ASP A 61 -9.20 -10.79 -14.43
N LYS A 62 -8.85 -10.88 -13.13
CA LYS A 62 -7.47 -10.76 -12.69
C LYS A 62 -6.61 -11.81 -13.38
N SER A 63 -5.39 -11.38 -13.75
CA SER A 63 -4.42 -12.23 -14.42
C SER A 63 -4.22 -13.55 -13.66
N SER A 64 -4.31 -14.66 -14.39
CA SER A 64 -3.99 -15.97 -13.85
C SER A 64 -2.48 -16.09 -13.61
N SER A 65 -2.14 -16.91 -12.63
CA SER A 65 -0.78 -17.43 -12.50
C SER A 65 -0.42 -18.25 -13.75
N PRO A 66 0.87 -18.48 -14.05
CA PRO A 66 1.29 -19.43 -15.08
C PRO A 66 0.61 -20.81 -15.01
N ASN A 67 0.08 -21.19 -13.84
CA ASN A 67 -0.69 -22.42 -13.63
C ASN A 67 -2.10 -22.41 -14.27
N GLY A 68 -2.54 -21.30 -14.86
CA GLY A 68 -3.77 -21.22 -15.66
C GLY A 68 -5.08 -21.05 -14.89
N PHE A 69 -5.07 -21.20 -13.56
CA PHE A 69 -6.27 -20.98 -12.75
C PHE A 69 -6.57 -19.49 -12.53
N SER A 70 -7.81 -19.09 -12.81
CA SER A 70 -8.32 -17.72 -12.63
C SER A 70 -9.25 -17.64 -11.42
N PHE A 71 -9.49 -16.42 -10.93
CA PHE A 71 -10.50 -16.17 -9.90
C PHE A 71 -11.90 -16.56 -10.36
N LEU A 72 -12.21 -16.44 -11.66
CA LEU A 72 -13.47 -16.91 -12.20
C LEU A 72 -13.64 -18.43 -12.02
N PHE A 73 -12.58 -19.22 -12.23
CA PHE A 73 -12.62 -20.65 -12.00
C PHE A 73 -12.83 -20.97 -10.52
N LEU A 74 -12.11 -20.30 -9.61
CA LEU A 74 -12.26 -20.50 -8.17
C LEU A 74 -13.68 -20.18 -7.71
N LYS A 75 -14.22 -19.01 -8.07
CA LYS A 75 -15.57 -18.58 -7.66
C LYS A 75 -16.65 -19.54 -8.17
N ARG A 76 -16.52 -20.05 -9.40
CA ARG A 76 -17.47 -21.02 -9.97
C ARG A 76 -17.46 -22.37 -9.26
N ASN A 77 -16.31 -22.76 -8.72
CA ASN A 77 -16.10 -24.06 -8.07
C ASN A 77 -15.86 -23.91 -6.56
N TRP A 78 -16.32 -22.81 -5.95
CA TRP A 78 -15.98 -22.45 -4.57
C TRP A 78 -16.27 -23.57 -3.58
N GLU A 79 -17.41 -24.25 -3.71
CA GLU A 79 -17.80 -25.36 -2.84
C GLU A 79 -16.77 -26.50 -2.78
N TYR A 80 -15.96 -26.68 -3.83
CA TYR A 80 -14.92 -27.70 -3.87
C TYR A 80 -13.58 -27.23 -3.29
N PHE A 81 -13.33 -25.92 -3.27
CA PHE A 81 -12.02 -25.34 -2.91
C PHE A 81 -12.02 -24.54 -1.61
N LYS A 82 -13.20 -24.22 -1.05
CA LYS A 82 -13.31 -23.36 0.14
C LYS A 82 -12.51 -23.87 1.33
N ASP A 83 -12.52 -25.19 1.57
CA ASP A 83 -11.82 -25.80 2.70
C ASP A 83 -10.30 -25.75 2.48
N ASP A 84 -9.82 -26.00 1.24
CA ASP A 84 -8.40 -25.88 0.90
C ASP A 84 -7.89 -24.44 1.02
N VAL A 85 -8.71 -23.47 0.60
CA VAL A 85 -8.39 -22.04 0.71
C VAL A 85 -8.36 -21.60 2.18
N ASP A 86 -9.30 -22.08 2.99
CA ASP A 86 -9.36 -21.80 4.43
C ASP A 86 -8.12 -22.33 5.17
N ILE A 87 -7.75 -23.59 4.90
CA ILE A 87 -6.52 -24.21 5.44
C ILE A 87 -5.30 -23.38 5.02
N PHE A 88 -5.21 -23.01 3.74
CA PHE A 88 -4.08 -22.25 3.22
C PHE A 88 -3.95 -20.87 3.89
N VAL A 89 -5.05 -20.12 4.01
CA VAL A 89 -5.03 -18.80 4.64
C VAL A 89 -4.72 -18.92 6.13
N THR A 90 -5.34 -19.87 6.83
CA THR A 90 -5.08 -20.10 8.26
C THR A 90 -3.61 -20.42 8.53
N GLN A 91 -3.01 -21.32 7.73
CA GLN A 91 -1.58 -21.62 7.82
C GLN A 91 -0.69 -20.39 7.55
N PHE A 92 -1.09 -19.52 6.63
CA PHE A 92 -0.37 -18.26 6.40
C PHE A 92 -0.47 -17.33 7.62
N MET A 93 -1.67 -17.17 8.20
CA MET A 93 -1.88 -16.30 9.37
C MET A 93 -1.08 -16.78 10.59
N GLU A 94 -0.90 -18.09 10.76
CA GLU A 94 -0.12 -18.66 11.86
C GLU A 94 1.39 -18.61 11.63
N SER A 95 1.84 -18.87 10.40
CA SER A 95 3.28 -19.00 10.09
C SER A 95 3.94 -17.73 9.55
N GLY A 96 3.15 -16.76 9.07
CA GLY A 96 3.62 -15.58 8.33
C GLY A 96 4.34 -15.91 7.02
N SER A 97 4.22 -17.16 6.53
CA SER A 97 5.03 -17.66 5.42
C SER A 97 4.20 -18.45 4.41
N PHE A 98 4.61 -18.37 3.15
CA PHE A 98 4.01 -19.15 2.09
C PHE A 98 4.75 -20.49 1.91
N PRO A 99 4.04 -21.59 1.58
CA PRO A 99 4.67 -22.86 1.26
C PRO A 99 5.73 -22.73 0.14
N LYS A 100 6.80 -23.52 0.25
CA LYS A 100 7.85 -23.51 -0.78
C LYS A 100 7.24 -23.84 -2.15
N ARG A 101 7.51 -22.98 -3.15
CA ARG A 101 7.03 -23.02 -4.55
C ARG A 101 5.64 -22.41 -4.84
N THR A 102 4.85 -21.99 -3.85
CA THR A 102 3.59 -21.26 -4.15
C THR A 102 3.84 -19.83 -4.63
N ASN A 103 4.99 -19.25 -4.27
CA ASN A 103 5.42 -17.91 -4.70
C ASN A 103 6.28 -17.93 -5.97
N SER A 104 6.02 -18.86 -6.90
CA SER A 104 6.66 -18.79 -8.21
C SER A 104 6.11 -17.59 -8.98
N GLU A 105 6.91 -16.56 -9.11
CA GLU A 105 6.54 -15.31 -9.78
C GLU A 105 6.98 -15.34 -11.24
N PHE A 106 6.13 -14.86 -12.14
CA PHE A 106 6.47 -14.73 -13.55
C PHE A 106 6.41 -13.26 -13.96
N ILE A 107 7.52 -12.73 -14.47
CA ILE A 107 7.58 -11.35 -14.96
C ILE A 107 7.14 -11.33 -16.43
N THR A 108 6.09 -10.57 -16.71
CA THR A 108 5.67 -10.23 -18.08
C THR A 108 5.89 -8.75 -18.34
N LEU A 109 6.22 -8.38 -19.58
CA LEU A 109 6.50 -7.00 -19.97
C LEU A 109 5.32 -6.43 -20.76
N ILE A 110 4.70 -5.37 -20.23
CA ILE A 110 3.63 -4.64 -20.95
C ILE A 110 4.22 -3.39 -21.61
N PRO A 111 4.05 -3.20 -22.92
CA PRO A 111 4.55 -2.01 -23.61
C PRO A 111 3.80 -0.75 -23.17
N LYS A 112 4.53 0.34 -22.88
CA LYS A 112 3.99 1.68 -22.57
C LYS A 112 3.62 2.47 -23.83
N VAL A 113 4.29 2.17 -24.94
CA VAL A 113 4.18 2.88 -26.22
C VAL A 113 3.97 1.87 -27.35
N LYS A 114 3.45 2.34 -28.49
CA LYS A 114 3.06 1.47 -29.62
C LYS A 114 4.22 0.63 -30.18
N ASN A 115 5.42 1.23 -30.27
CA ASN A 115 6.63 0.58 -30.79
C ASN A 115 7.76 0.70 -29.76
N PRO A 116 7.79 -0.16 -28.73
CA PRO A 116 8.83 -0.14 -27.70
C PRO A 116 10.17 -0.62 -28.30
N LEU A 117 11.26 0.11 -28.03
CA LEU A 117 12.61 -0.25 -28.50
C LEU A 117 13.57 -0.47 -27.33
N LEU A 118 13.29 0.15 -26.18
CA LEU A 118 14.13 0.12 -24.99
C LEU A 118 13.38 -0.56 -23.84
N ILE A 119 14.12 -1.17 -22.90
CA ILE A 119 13.53 -1.82 -21.72
C ILE A 119 12.68 -0.85 -20.89
N LYS A 120 13.07 0.43 -20.82
CA LYS A 120 12.29 1.48 -20.13
C LYS A 120 10.90 1.74 -20.72
N ASP A 121 10.70 1.35 -21.99
CA ASP A 121 9.43 1.46 -22.71
C ASP A 121 8.46 0.36 -22.29
N TYR A 122 8.90 -0.60 -21.47
CA TYR A 122 8.06 -1.63 -20.89
C TYR A 122 7.77 -1.33 -19.41
N ARG A 123 6.62 -1.81 -18.95
CA ARG A 123 6.27 -1.97 -17.53
C ARG A 123 6.46 -3.45 -17.20
N PRO A 124 7.40 -3.81 -16.30
CA PRO A 124 7.40 -5.16 -15.75
C PRO A 124 6.14 -5.33 -14.89
N ILE A 125 5.42 -6.43 -15.10
CA ILE A 125 4.30 -6.85 -14.27
C ILE A 125 4.61 -8.23 -13.74
N LEU A 126 4.48 -8.37 -12.43
CA LEU A 126 4.62 -9.64 -11.75
C LEU A 126 3.28 -10.38 -11.78
N LEU A 127 3.26 -11.55 -12.43
CA LEU A 127 2.15 -12.47 -12.38
C LEU A 127 2.32 -13.36 -11.16
N ILE A 128 1.59 -13.02 -10.11
CA ILE A 128 1.62 -13.73 -8.83
C ILE A 128 0.44 -14.73 -8.76
N GLY A 129 0.66 -15.83 -8.04
CA GLY A 129 -0.33 -16.83 -7.68
C GLY A 129 -1.64 -16.24 -7.15
N MET A 130 -2.76 -16.91 -7.46
CA MET A 130 -4.06 -16.54 -6.89
C MET A 130 -4.07 -16.65 -5.36
N GLN A 131 -3.31 -17.59 -4.79
CA GLN A 131 -3.27 -17.80 -3.35
C GLN A 131 -2.68 -16.59 -2.62
N TYR A 132 -1.59 -16.05 -3.17
CA TYR A 132 -1.01 -14.79 -2.69
C TYR A 132 -2.00 -13.63 -2.79
N LYS A 133 -2.72 -13.52 -3.93
CA LYS A 133 -3.70 -12.44 -4.14
C LYS A 133 -4.86 -12.50 -3.14
N ILE A 134 -5.30 -13.70 -2.74
CA ILE A 134 -6.32 -13.88 -1.70
C ILE A 134 -5.82 -13.34 -0.37
N VAL A 135 -4.62 -13.76 0.05
CA VAL A 135 -4.00 -13.30 1.30
C VAL A 135 -3.75 -11.79 1.27
N ALA A 136 -3.19 -11.26 0.18
CA ALA A 136 -2.96 -9.83 0.02
C ALA A 136 -4.28 -9.04 0.09
N LYS A 137 -5.36 -9.54 -0.53
CA LYS A 137 -6.67 -8.88 -0.47
C LYS A 137 -7.30 -8.94 0.91
N LEU A 138 -7.13 -10.06 1.62
CA LEU A 138 -7.55 -10.19 3.02
C LEU A 138 -6.83 -9.15 3.90
N LEU A 139 -5.51 -9.05 3.79
CA LEU A 139 -4.71 -8.08 4.53
C LEU A 139 -5.05 -6.63 4.13
N GLU A 140 -5.29 -6.37 2.85
CA GLU A 140 -5.75 -5.07 2.34
C GLU A 140 -7.10 -4.67 2.98
N ASN A 141 -8.08 -5.58 3.00
CA ASN A 141 -9.40 -5.32 3.57
C ASN A 141 -9.31 -5.02 5.08
N ARG A 142 -8.44 -5.76 5.79
CA ARG A 142 -8.13 -5.51 7.20
C ARG A 142 -7.48 -4.14 7.40
N LEU A 143 -6.46 -3.81 6.62
CA LEU A 143 -5.77 -2.52 6.70
C LEU A 143 -6.71 -1.35 6.37
N ALA A 144 -7.56 -1.51 5.36
CA ALA A 144 -8.54 -0.50 4.97
C ALA A 144 -9.51 -0.14 6.11
N SER A 145 -9.77 -1.06 7.04
CA SER A 145 -10.64 -0.77 8.21
C SER A 145 -10.02 0.16 9.25
N VAL A 146 -8.70 0.37 9.20
CA VAL A 146 -7.96 1.19 10.19
C VAL A 146 -7.17 2.34 9.58
N ILE A 147 -6.84 2.28 8.29
CA ILE A 147 -5.90 3.22 7.65
C ILE A 147 -6.36 4.68 7.73
N ASP A 148 -7.67 4.92 7.70
CA ASP A 148 -8.28 6.26 7.78
C ASP A 148 -7.98 6.98 9.10
N LYS A 149 -7.61 6.23 10.15
CA LYS A 149 -7.21 6.78 11.44
C LYS A 149 -5.78 7.30 11.46
N PHE A 150 -4.93 6.80 10.55
CA PHE A 150 -3.50 7.12 10.49
C PHE A 150 -3.16 8.10 9.37
N VAL A 151 -4.07 8.27 8.41
CA VAL A 151 -3.85 9.08 7.22
C VAL A 151 -4.49 10.45 7.35
N ASN A 152 -3.79 11.48 6.87
CA ASN A 152 -4.30 12.84 6.89
C ASN A 152 -5.58 12.95 6.02
N PRO A 153 -6.64 13.65 6.48
CA PRO A 153 -7.86 13.85 5.70
C PRO A 153 -7.66 14.48 4.32
N VAL A 154 -6.53 15.15 4.07
CA VAL A 154 -6.19 15.76 2.79
C VAL A 154 -5.70 14.72 1.75
N GLN A 155 -5.36 13.50 2.16
CA GLN A 155 -4.94 12.45 1.23
C GLN A 155 -6.14 11.98 0.38
N SER A 156 -6.13 12.34 -0.91
CA SER A 156 -7.27 12.12 -1.82
C SER A 156 -7.29 10.78 -2.54
N THR A 157 -6.30 9.89 -2.34
CA THR A 157 -6.16 8.64 -3.09
C THR A 157 -5.79 7.47 -2.20
N PHE A 158 -6.20 6.27 -2.59
CA PHE A 158 -5.93 5.00 -1.89
C PHE A 158 -6.55 4.89 -0.50
N ILE A 159 -7.60 5.68 -0.25
CA ILE A 159 -8.41 5.67 0.97
C ILE A 159 -9.85 5.39 0.56
N THR A 160 -10.54 4.58 1.37
CA THR A 160 -11.95 4.24 1.13
C THR A 160 -12.78 5.53 1.15
N ASP A 161 -13.80 5.61 0.30
CA ASP A 161 -14.69 6.78 0.18
C ASP A 161 -14.04 8.10 -0.29
N HIS A 162 -12.76 8.08 -0.70
CA HIS A 162 -12.09 9.25 -1.30
C HIS A 162 -11.99 9.09 -2.83
N GLN A 163 -12.25 10.17 -3.57
CA GLN A 163 -12.18 10.16 -5.02
C GLN A 163 -10.89 10.79 -5.53
N ILE A 164 -10.31 10.20 -6.56
CA ILE A 164 -9.11 10.75 -7.24
C ILE A 164 -9.33 12.19 -7.77
N LEU A 165 -10.59 12.58 -7.96
CA LEU A 165 -10.97 13.91 -8.45
C LEU A 165 -10.99 14.98 -7.33
N ASP A 166 -11.02 14.58 -6.06
CA ASP A 166 -11.07 15.50 -4.93
C ASP A 166 -9.81 16.37 -4.86
N GLY A 167 -8.64 15.76 -5.09
CA GLY A 167 -7.35 16.47 -5.10
C GLY A 167 -7.31 17.59 -6.16
N PRO A 168 -7.53 17.29 -7.46
CA PRO A 168 -7.63 18.30 -8.51
C PRO A 168 -8.70 19.37 -8.25
N LEU A 169 -9.84 19.00 -7.67
CA LEU A 169 -10.92 19.93 -7.33
C LEU A 169 -10.46 20.95 -6.28
N ILE A 170 -9.89 20.49 -5.16
CA ILE A 170 -9.36 21.34 -4.09
C ILE A 170 -8.31 22.31 -4.65
N VAL A 171 -7.38 21.81 -5.47
CA VAL A 171 -6.35 22.66 -6.09
C VAL A 171 -6.98 23.72 -7.00
N SER A 172 -8.02 23.37 -7.77
CA SER A 172 -8.74 24.32 -8.63
C SER A 172 -9.41 25.42 -7.81
N GLU A 173 -10.08 25.07 -6.72
CA GLU A 173 -10.74 26.05 -5.82
C GLU A 173 -9.74 27.00 -5.18
N VAL A 174 -8.58 26.49 -4.72
CA VAL A 174 -7.50 27.30 -4.17
C VAL A 174 -6.99 28.30 -5.23
N ILE A 175 -6.73 27.84 -6.44
CA ILE A 175 -6.28 28.71 -7.55
C ILE A 175 -7.30 29.83 -7.81
N ASP A 176 -8.58 29.48 -7.90
CA ASP A 176 -9.64 30.45 -8.19
C ASP A 176 -9.84 31.46 -7.06
N TRP A 177 -9.68 31.04 -5.81
CA TRP A 177 -9.72 31.95 -4.66
C TRP A 177 -8.60 33.00 -4.69
N TYR A 178 -7.37 32.59 -5.03
CA TYR A 178 -6.23 33.52 -5.16
C TYR A 178 -6.40 34.49 -6.33
N LYS A 179 -6.91 34.00 -7.48
CA LYS A 179 -7.25 34.83 -8.65
C LYS A 179 -8.27 35.90 -8.28
N LYS A 180 -9.37 35.53 -7.61
CA LYS A 180 -10.44 36.46 -7.20
C LYS A 180 -9.94 37.56 -6.25
N ARG A 181 -8.92 37.28 -5.44
CA ARG A 181 -8.33 38.23 -4.49
C ARG A 181 -7.12 38.98 -5.03
N ASN A 182 -6.76 38.78 -6.31
CA ASN A 182 -5.57 39.34 -6.94
C ASN A 182 -4.28 39.12 -6.11
N LYS A 183 -4.15 37.93 -5.51
CA LYS A 183 -2.97 37.54 -4.72
C LYS A 183 -2.06 36.64 -5.56
N LYS A 184 -0.75 36.78 -5.38
CA LYS A 184 0.24 35.89 -5.98
C LYS A 184 0.14 34.51 -5.32
N LEU A 185 0.18 33.45 -6.13
CA LEU A 185 0.17 32.05 -5.71
C LEU A 185 1.38 31.35 -6.31
N MET A 186 2.06 30.52 -5.52
CA MET A 186 3.08 29.59 -5.97
C MET A 186 2.63 28.18 -5.58
N ILE A 187 2.63 27.25 -6.54
CA ILE A 187 2.28 25.84 -6.29
C ILE A 187 3.55 25.03 -6.45
N PHE A 188 3.86 24.23 -5.43
CA PHE A 188 4.96 23.28 -5.47
C PHE A 188 4.42 21.87 -5.70
N ARG A 189 4.87 21.23 -6.78
CA ARG A 189 4.51 19.86 -7.12
C ARG A 189 5.73 18.98 -6.96
N VAL A 190 5.62 17.98 -6.09
CA VAL A 190 6.63 16.93 -5.88
C VAL A 190 6.09 15.64 -6.45
N ASP A 191 6.97 14.87 -7.08
CA ASP A 191 6.67 13.51 -7.55
C ASP A 191 7.83 12.60 -7.19
N PHE A 192 7.53 11.36 -6.80
CA PHE A 192 8.53 10.39 -6.40
C PHE A 192 8.86 9.47 -7.58
N GLU A 193 10.13 9.42 -7.96
CA GLU A 193 10.57 8.43 -8.95
C GLU A 193 10.50 7.03 -8.33
N LYS A 194 9.71 6.15 -8.95
CA LYS A 194 9.56 4.74 -8.55
C LYS A 194 9.24 4.58 -7.05
N ALA A 195 8.17 5.23 -6.60
CA ALA A 195 7.78 5.28 -5.18
C ALA A 195 7.84 3.90 -4.48
N PHE A 196 7.32 2.84 -5.11
CA PHE A 196 7.32 1.49 -4.55
C PHE A 196 8.69 0.79 -4.54
N ASP A 197 9.58 1.12 -5.48
CA ASP A 197 10.93 0.53 -5.55
C ASP A 197 11.90 1.24 -4.59
N SER A 198 11.56 2.45 -4.17
CA SER A 198 12.40 3.35 -3.36
C SER A 198 12.06 3.36 -1.87
N VAL A 199 11.04 2.59 -1.42
CA VAL A 199 10.66 2.52 0.00
C VAL A 199 11.73 1.79 0.82
N SER A 200 12.18 2.40 1.91
CA SER A 200 13.02 1.72 2.90
C SER A 200 12.16 0.80 3.77
N TRP A 201 12.37 -0.51 3.66
CA TRP A 201 11.67 -1.52 4.48
C TRP A 201 11.88 -1.31 5.98
N THR A 202 13.09 -0.92 6.39
CA THR A 202 13.39 -0.63 7.81
C THR A 202 12.62 0.58 8.32
N TYR A 203 12.42 1.60 7.47
CA TYR A 203 11.62 2.76 7.86
C TYR A 203 10.12 2.43 7.90
N LEU A 204 9.64 1.64 6.94
CA LEU A 204 8.25 1.17 6.94
C LEU A 204 7.94 0.36 8.21
N ASP A 205 8.83 -0.56 8.58
CA ASP A 205 8.74 -1.36 9.80
C ASP A 205 8.70 -0.46 11.06
N TYR A 206 9.57 0.55 11.13
CA TYR A 206 9.55 1.55 12.22
C TYR A 206 8.20 2.28 12.29
N VAL A 207 7.66 2.77 11.18
CA VAL A 207 6.39 3.49 11.15
C VAL A 207 5.24 2.59 11.59
N LEU A 208 5.18 1.34 11.11
CA LEU A 208 4.18 0.37 11.54
C LEU A 208 4.28 0.08 13.04
N SER A 209 5.50 -0.01 13.60
CA SER A 209 5.72 -0.10 15.05
C SER A 209 5.08 1.04 15.81
N GLN A 210 5.29 2.27 15.34
CA GLN A 210 4.81 3.48 16.00
C GLN A 210 3.28 3.61 15.91
N MET A 211 2.69 3.14 14.81
CA MET A 211 1.23 3.03 14.63
C MET A 211 0.60 1.90 15.46
N GLY A 212 1.39 1.09 16.17
CA GLY A 212 0.90 0.02 17.04
C GLY A 212 0.61 -1.30 16.33
N PHE A 213 1.11 -1.50 15.11
CA PHE A 213 1.06 -2.81 14.45
C PHE A 213 1.98 -3.79 15.17
N GLY A 214 1.44 -4.96 15.51
CA GLY A 214 2.21 -6.02 16.15
C GLY A 214 3.10 -6.79 15.17
N ASP A 215 4.01 -7.59 15.72
CA ASP A 215 5.08 -8.27 14.96
C ASP A 215 4.59 -9.20 13.84
N SER A 216 3.35 -9.68 13.87
CA SER A 216 2.82 -10.50 12.78
C SER A 216 2.48 -9.73 11.51
N TRP A 217 2.38 -8.39 11.58
CA TRP A 217 2.12 -7.49 10.46
C TRP A 217 3.37 -6.79 9.91
N ARG A 218 4.50 -6.98 10.58
CA ARG A 218 5.76 -6.28 10.36
C ARG A 218 6.82 -7.26 9.88
#